data_AF-A0A3E2HPE6-F1
#
_entry.id   AF-A0A3E2HPE6-F1
#
_cell.length_a   1.000
_cell.length_b   1.000
_cell.length_c   1.000
_cell.angle_alpha   90.00
_cell.angle_beta   90.00
_cell.angle_gamma   90.00
#
_symmetry.space_group_name_H-M   'P 1'
#
loop_
_entity.id
_entity.type
_entity.pdbx_description
1 polymer ?
#
loop_
_entity_poly.entity_id
_entity_poly.type
_entity_poly.pdbx_seq_one_letter_code
_entity_poly.pdbx_strand_id
1 'polypeptide(L)'
;MDFRIPPPTIEADPHVTAQFASDREAAQKAREEISNEKIAATGIEPSDTDLITSWYGLHAFVNNEIIPLPKTYKYLPALLKKPNMIAVLAQAPELLMDITKYLDVKSMAQIYSVSRDFHEIINGHLSHVMTTCAQMQAPESANIFSFTLYEPLCVIDPAGRNDPRTSGKIRKAPSLRWLQMVIHREKTVRDILACLARQGHRMPKGMTLSLKKMWLVMDISTTIRRVQLMRSQAFFTNEDLYNIQLFIVKLDMRFNDPIEGPGSELLRKLMLGQRGLTPLCRLLKRTAFTSSVDIIQAAVRYACEVRPQDRNLSILGIPPAEIGIGHLESWGAGRIHLMRPDELVVEESVRRRLNFKDHILPMMLWGYVDPITGQNIQVTDEDMYMSDEEN
;
A
#
# COMPACT_ATOMS: atom_id res chain seq x y z
N MET A 1 -49.04 -49.62 -22.91
CA MET A 1 -49.42 -48.42 -22.14
C MET A 1 -48.14 -47.85 -21.54
N ASP A 2 -47.54 -46.86 -22.18
CA ASP A 2 -46.37 -46.15 -21.67
C ASP A 2 -46.76 -44.69 -21.40
N PHE A 3 -46.92 -44.36 -20.13
CA PHE A 3 -47.10 -42.98 -19.67
C PHE A 3 -45.73 -42.36 -19.42
N ARG A 4 -45.30 -41.44 -20.30
CA ARG A 4 -44.17 -40.53 -20.01
C ARG A 4 -44.72 -39.18 -19.59
N ILE A 5 -44.43 -38.78 -18.36
CA ILE A 5 -44.71 -37.45 -17.80
C ILE A 5 -43.65 -36.46 -18.37
N PRO A 6 -44.04 -35.29 -18.89
CA PRO A 6 -43.08 -34.27 -19.33
C PRO A 6 -42.45 -33.54 -18.12
N PRO A 7 -41.20 -33.04 -18.22
CA PRO A 7 -40.53 -32.37 -17.12
C PRO A 7 -41.17 -30.99 -16.83
N PRO A 8 -41.09 -30.50 -15.57
CA PRO A 8 -41.69 -29.24 -15.19
C PRO A 8 -40.95 -28.06 -15.83
N THR A 9 -41.70 -27.17 -16.46
CA THR A 9 -41.21 -25.88 -16.95
C THR A 9 -41.07 -24.94 -15.77
N ILE A 10 -39.83 -24.68 -15.33
CA ILE A 10 -39.53 -23.65 -14.33
C ILE A 10 -39.49 -22.32 -15.09
N GLU A 11 -40.61 -21.62 -15.17
CA GLU A 11 -40.60 -20.20 -15.57
C GLU A 11 -39.95 -19.40 -14.44
N ALA A 12 -38.76 -18.85 -14.71
CA ALA A 12 -38.07 -17.98 -13.76
C ALA A 12 -38.83 -16.65 -13.65
N ASP A 13 -39.27 -16.33 -12.44
CA ASP A 13 -40.00 -15.10 -12.13
C ASP A 13 -39.14 -13.87 -12.51
N PRO A 14 -39.63 -12.99 -13.41
CA PRO A 14 -38.89 -11.83 -13.92
C PRO A 14 -38.52 -10.82 -12.81
N HIS A 15 -39.28 -10.77 -11.71
CA HIS A 15 -38.96 -9.90 -10.57
C HIS A 15 -37.76 -10.40 -9.76
N VAL A 16 -37.62 -11.72 -9.63
CA VAL A 16 -36.50 -12.36 -8.90
C VAL A 16 -35.21 -12.23 -9.70
N THR A 17 -35.27 -12.37 -11.03
CA THR A 17 -34.10 -12.20 -11.91
C THR A 17 -33.61 -10.76 -11.98
N ALA A 18 -34.50 -9.77 -11.90
CA ALA A 18 -34.14 -8.35 -11.83
C ALA A 18 -33.46 -8.00 -10.50
N GLN A 19 -33.95 -8.53 -9.37
CA GLN A 19 -33.32 -8.33 -8.05
C GLN A 19 -31.91 -8.94 -8.00
N PHE A 20 -31.74 -10.17 -8.53
CA PHE A 20 -30.43 -10.80 -8.62
C PHE A 20 -29.47 -10.08 -9.57
N ALA A 21 -29.96 -9.42 -10.63
CA ALA A 21 -29.13 -8.59 -11.50
C ALA A 21 -28.67 -7.31 -10.80
N SER A 22 -29.57 -6.63 -10.08
CA SER A 22 -29.28 -5.47 -9.24
C SER A 22 -28.27 -5.80 -8.14
N ASP A 23 -28.44 -6.93 -7.45
CA ASP A 23 -27.52 -7.38 -6.39
C ASP A 23 -26.15 -7.79 -6.98
N ARG A 24 -26.10 -8.29 -8.22
CA ARG A 24 -24.84 -8.57 -8.94
C ARG A 24 -24.13 -7.30 -9.39
N GLU A 25 -24.86 -6.29 -9.87
CA GLU A 25 -24.29 -4.97 -10.18
C GLU A 25 -23.80 -4.26 -8.92
N ALA A 26 -24.55 -4.31 -7.81
CA ALA A 26 -24.10 -3.79 -6.53
C ALA A 26 -22.85 -4.53 -6.00
N ALA A 27 -22.80 -5.85 -6.14
CA ALA A 27 -21.62 -6.64 -5.79
C ALA A 27 -20.43 -6.41 -6.75
N GLN A 28 -20.68 -6.10 -8.02
CA GLN A 28 -19.65 -5.75 -8.98
C GLN A 28 -19.09 -4.34 -8.74
N LYS A 29 -19.96 -3.39 -8.43
CA LYS A 29 -19.59 -2.05 -7.99
C LYS A 29 -18.83 -2.10 -6.66
N ALA A 30 -19.26 -2.92 -5.70
CA ALA A 30 -18.50 -3.20 -4.49
C ALA A 30 -17.14 -3.86 -4.79
N ARG A 31 -17.02 -4.72 -5.81
CA ARG A 31 -15.73 -5.28 -6.25
C ARG A 31 -14.81 -4.26 -6.92
N GLU A 32 -15.37 -3.27 -7.61
CA GLU A 32 -14.64 -2.14 -8.18
C GLU A 32 -14.24 -1.12 -7.09
N GLU A 33 -15.08 -0.89 -6.09
CA GLU A 33 -14.76 -0.13 -4.88
C GLU A 33 -13.67 -0.84 -4.07
N ILE A 34 -13.72 -2.17 -3.96
CA ILE A 34 -12.63 -3.01 -3.43
C ILE A 34 -11.35 -2.84 -4.26
N SER A 35 -11.41 -2.59 -5.58
CA SER A 35 -10.22 -2.26 -6.38
C SER A 35 -9.60 -0.94 -5.93
N ASN A 36 -10.42 0.08 -5.66
CA ASN A 36 -9.97 1.36 -5.14
C ASN A 36 -9.43 1.26 -3.71
N GLU A 37 -10.05 0.47 -2.84
CA GLU A 37 -9.51 0.18 -1.50
C GLU A 37 -8.19 -0.58 -1.57
N LYS A 38 -8.06 -1.53 -2.51
CA LYS A 38 -6.80 -2.25 -2.74
C LYS A 38 -5.68 -1.34 -3.22
N ILE A 39 -6.01 -0.30 -3.99
CA ILE A 39 -5.08 0.73 -4.46
C ILE A 39 -4.76 1.73 -3.34
N ALA A 40 -5.77 2.19 -2.59
CA ALA A 40 -5.61 3.03 -1.41
C ALA A 40 -4.75 2.36 -0.33
N ALA A 41 -4.85 1.03 -0.19
CA ALA A 41 -4.00 0.26 0.71
C ALA A 41 -2.52 0.21 0.28
N THR A 42 -2.22 0.49 -0.99
CA THR A 42 -0.83 0.72 -1.43
C THR A 42 -0.37 2.15 -1.16
N GLY A 43 -1.28 3.02 -0.73
CA GLY A 43 -1.02 4.42 -0.44
C GLY A 43 -1.22 5.37 -1.62
N ILE A 44 -1.80 4.88 -2.71
CA ILE A 44 -2.16 5.68 -3.88
C ILE A 44 -3.58 6.19 -3.66
N GLU A 45 -3.78 7.50 -3.63
CA GLU A 45 -5.12 8.06 -3.44
C GLU A 45 -5.96 7.98 -4.73
N PRO A 46 -7.30 7.86 -4.63
CA PRO A 46 -8.16 7.85 -5.81
C PRO A 46 -7.99 9.08 -6.73
N SER A 47 -7.73 10.26 -6.18
CA SER A 47 -7.40 11.48 -6.93
C SER A 47 -6.12 11.33 -7.76
N ASP A 48 -5.10 10.69 -7.19
CA ASP A 48 -3.87 10.36 -7.92
C ASP A 48 -4.12 9.30 -8.99
N THR A 49 -5.09 8.40 -8.78
CA THR A 49 -5.46 7.44 -9.82
C THR A 49 -6.04 8.11 -11.04
N ASP A 50 -6.78 9.22 -10.94
CA ASP A 50 -7.29 9.95 -12.10
C ASP A 50 -6.15 10.66 -12.86
N LEU A 51 -5.23 11.30 -12.12
CA LEU A 51 -4.01 11.92 -12.67
C LEU A 51 -3.05 10.91 -13.33
N ILE A 52 -3.06 9.67 -12.86
CA ILE A 52 -2.27 8.59 -13.45
C ILE A 52 -3.10 7.84 -14.51
N THR A 53 -4.42 7.84 -14.44
CA THR A 53 -5.27 7.28 -15.50
C THR A 53 -5.18 8.15 -16.74
N SER A 54 -4.95 9.47 -16.62
CA SER A 54 -4.53 10.28 -17.78
C SER A 54 -3.16 9.88 -18.35
N TRP A 55 -2.22 9.39 -17.52
CA TRP A 55 -0.95 8.78 -17.95
C TRP A 55 -1.18 7.48 -18.76
N TYR A 56 -2.24 6.74 -18.43
CA TYR A 56 -2.72 5.56 -19.18
C TYR A 56 -3.75 5.87 -20.28
N GLY A 57 -4.21 7.12 -20.42
CA GLY A 57 -5.38 7.51 -21.21
C GLY A 57 -5.23 7.39 -22.73
N LEU A 58 -4.07 6.96 -23.22
CA LEU A 58 -3.88 6.52 -24.62
C LEU A 58 -3.55 5.01 -24.76
N HIS A 59 -3.46 4.27 -23.66
CA HIS A 59 -3.19 2.83 -23.62
C HIS A 59 -3.95 2.11 -22.49
N ALA A 60 -5.23 2.44 -22.30
CA ALA A 60 -6.10 1.64 -21.43
C ALA A 60 -6.26 0.23 -22.02
N PHE A 61 -5.47 -0.72 -21.50
CA PHE A 61 -5.70 -2.15 -21.73
C PHE A 61 -6.90 -2.59 -20.90
N VAL A 62 -8.10 -2.37 -21.43
CA VAL A 62 -9.27 -3.18 -21.09
C VAL A 62 -9.38 -4.23 -22.20
N ASN A 63 -9.30 -5.51 -21.84
CA ASN A 63 -9.52 -6.66 -22.72
C ASN A 63 -8.47 -6.99 -23.79
N ASN A 64 -7.16 -6.98 -23.46
CA ASN A 64 -6.11 -7.66 -24.26
C ASN A 64 -6.01 -7.28 -25.76
N GLU A 65 -6.67 -6.22 -26.20
CA GLU A 65 -6.58 -5.70 -27.56
C GLU A 65 -5.70 -4.44 -27.58
N ILE A 66 -4.82 -4.37 -28.57
CA ILE A 66 -4.02 -3.18 -28.85
C ILE A 66 -4.98 -2.13 -29.41
N ILE A 67 -5.39 -1.16 -28.61
CA ILE A 67 -6.12 0.00 -29.12
C ILE A 67 -5.12 0.85 -29.92
N PRO A 68 -5.31 1.05 -31.23
CA PRO A 68 -4.45 1.92 -31.99
C PRO A 68 -4.66 3.37 -31.53
N LEU A 69 -3.56 4.13 -31.45
CA LEU A 69 -3.53 5.55 -31.13
C LEU A 69 -4.70 6.31 -31.78
N PRO A 70 -5.37 7.23 -31.06
CA PRO A 70 -6.35 8.13 -31.69
C PRO A 70 -5.69 8.85 -32.87
N LYS A 71 -6.27 8.69 -34.07
CA LYS A 71 -5.81 9.35 -35.31
C LYS A 71 -6.13 10.85 -35.35
N THR A 72 -5.91 11.55 -34.25
CA THR A 72 -6.24 12.99 -34.12
C THR A 72 -5.21 13.74 -33.29
N TYR A 73 -3.99 13.82 -33.83
CA TYR A 73 -3.08 14.96 -33.61
C TYR A 73 -2.76 15.62 -34.95
N LYS A 74 -3.80 15.89 -35.74
CA LYS A 74 -3.74 16.93 -36.76
C LYS A 74 -4.31 18.17 -36.08
N TYR A 75 -3.61 19.29 -36.23
CA TYR A 75 -3.89 20.61 -35.65
C TYR A 75 -3.15 20.97 -34.34
N LEU A 76 -1.84 21.22 -34.47
CA LEU A 76 -1.21 22.37 -33.81
C LEU A 76 -0.07 22.93 -34.69
N PRO A 77 -0.36 23.52 -35.87
CA PRO A 77 0.63 24.32 -36.57
C PRO A 77 0.58 25.75 -36.00
N ALA A 78 1.76 26.31 -35.75
CA ALA A 78 2.02 27.76 -35.71
C ALA A 78 1.86 28.55 -34.40
N LEU A 79 2.16 27.97 -33.23
CA LEU A 79 2.48 28.75 -32.03
C LEU A 79 3.65 28.11 -31.29
N LEU A 80 4.89 28.47 -31.66
CA LEU A 80 6.11 28.59 -30.83
C LEU A 80 7.33 28.62 -31.76
N LYS A 81 7.70 29.82 -32.23
CA LYS A 81 8.97 30.09 -32.96
C LYS A 81 10.22 30.05 -32.05
N LYS A 82 10.10 29.57 -30.81
CA LYS A 82 11.20 29.31 -29.88
C LYS A 82 11.02 27.89 -29.35
N PRO A 83 12.09 27.07 -29.32
CA PRO A 83 11.98 25.74 -28.73
C PRO A 83 11.64 25.89 -27.25
N ASN A 84 10.62 25.16 -26.79
CA ASN A 84 10.31 25.08 -25.36
C ASN A 84 11.50 24.41 -24.65
N MET A 85 11.72 24.73 -23.38
CA MET A 85 12.85 24.21 -22.60
C MET A 85 12.92 22.67 -22.64
N ILE A 86 11.76 22.01 -22.59
CA ILE A 86 11.67 20.54 -22.60
C ILE A 86 12.12 19.96 -23.95
N ALA A 87 11.78 20.55 -25.10
CA ALA A 87 12.27 20.06 -26.39
C ALA A 87 13.77 20.31 -26.57
N VAL A 88 14.33 21.37 -25.96
CA VAL A 88 15.79 21.56 -25.93
C VAL A 88 16.45 20.46 -25.09
N LEU A 89 15.92 20.18 -23.90
CA LEU A 89 16.44 19.11 -23.03
C LEU A 89 16.26 17.72 -23.66
N ALA A 90 15.20 17.49 -24.43
CA ALA A 90 14.97 16.23 -25.13
C ALA A 90 16.05 15.90 -26.18
N GLN A 91 16.78 16.90 -26.70
CA GLN A 91 17.94 16.67 -27.57
C GLN A 91 19.09 15.96 -26.84
N ALA A 92 19.10 16.00 -25.50
CA ALA A 92 20.04 15.29 -24.65
C ALA A 92 19.26 14.36 -23.67
N PRO A 93 18.87 13.15 -24.11
CA PRO A 93 18.07 12.22 -23.30
C PRO A 93 18.68 11.90 -21.93
N GLU A 94 20.01 11.86 -21.84
CA GLU A 94 20.71 11.62 -20.57
C GLU A 94 20.45 12.72 -19.53
N LEU A 95 20.51 13.99 -19.94
CA LEU A 95 20.21 15.13 -19.07
C LEU A 95 18.73 15.13 -18.67
N LEU A 96 17.84 14.83 -19.61
CA LEU A 96 16.42 14.75 -19.31
C LEU A 96 16.13 13.65 -18.27
N MET A 97 16.71 12.46 -18.45
CA MET A 97 16.60 11.35 -17.50
C MET A 97 17.22 11.70 -16.14
N ASP A 98 18.31 12.46 -16.11
CA ASP A 98 18.91 12.89 -14.85
C ASP A 98 18.01 13.88 -14.08
N ILE A 99 17.46 14.87 -14.79
CA ILE A 99 16.50 15.83 -14.23
C ILE A 99 15.25 15.11 -13.71
N THR A 100 14.78 14.06 -14.39
CA THR A 100 13.57 13.34 -13.95
C THR A 100 13.68 12.74 -12.56
N LYS A 101 14.89 12.46 -12.07
CA LYS A 101 15.12 11.91 -10.72
C LYS A 101 14.72 12.89 -9.60
N TYR A 102 14.71 14.17 -9.92
CA TYR A 102 14.41 15.27 -8.99
C TYR A 102 12.96 15.75 -9.10
N LEU A 103 12.20 15.26 -10.07
CA LEU A 103 10.78 15.59 -10.21
C LEU A 103 9.96 14.77 -9.22
N ASP A 104 8.96 15.43 -8.64
CA ASP A 104 7.87 14.75 -7.94
C ASP A 104 7.00 13.97 -8.93
N VAL A 105 6.25 13.01 -8.41
CA VAL A 105 5.43 12.11 -9.23
C VAL A 105 4.33 12.88 -9.97
N LYS A 106 3.74 13.93 -9.37
CA LYS A 106 2.67 14.72 -9.99
C LYS A 106 3.22 15.52 -11.17
N SER A 107 4.33 16.25 -11.00
CA SER A 107 4.95 16.98 -12.11
C SER A 107 5.45 16.06 -13.21
N MET A 108 5.99 14.88 -12.84
CA MET A 108 6.41 13.88 -13.83
C MET A 108 5.22 13.40 -14.68
N ALA A 109 4.06 13.11 -14.06
CA ALA A 109 2.83 12.76 -14.78
C ALA A 109 2.37 13.90 -15.71
N GLN A 110 2.37 15.13 -15.22
CA GLN A 110 1.97 16.31 -15.99
C GLN A 110 2.87 16.50 -17.22
N ILE A 111 4.18 16.53 -17.03
CA ILE A 111 5.16 16.72 -18.13
C ILE A 111 5.04 15.58 -19.14
N TYR A 112 4.84 14.34 -18.67
CA TYR A 112 4.62 13.18 -19.53
C TYR A 112 3.36 13.29 -20.39
N SER A 113 2.28 13.88 -19.86
CA SER A 113 1.04 14.08 -20.62
C SER A 113 1.10 15.25 -21.62
N VAL A 114 1.92 16.27 -21.33
CA VAL A 114 1.99 17.50 -22.13
C VAL A 114 3.06 17.45 -23.21
N SER A 115 4.22 16.83 -22.94
CA SER A 115 5.37 16.83 -23.86
C SER A 115 5.55 15.48 -24.54
N ARG A 116 5.39 15.47 -25.87
CA ARG A 116 5.61 14.28 -26.69
C ARG A 116 7.07 13.79 -26.64
N ASP A 117 8.04 14.70 -26.69
CA ASP A 117 9.45 14.32 -26.69
C ASP A 117 9.84 13.66 -25.36
N PHE A 118 9.31 14.19 -24.25
CA PHE A 118 9.49 13.60 -22.92
C PHE A 118 8.86 12.21 -22.86
N HIS A 119 7.62 12.08 -23.33
CA HIS A 119 6.89 10.82 -23.38
C HIS A 119 7.68 9.73 -24.15
N GLU A 120 8.20 10.06 -25.33
CA GLU A 120 8.96 9.12 -26.17
C GLU A 120 10.28 8.68 -25.49
N ILE A 121 11.03 9.61 -24.89
CA ILE A 121 12.29 9.29 -24.19
C ILE A 121 12.04 8.40 -22.96
N ILE A 122 11.04 8.73 -22.16
CA ILE A 122 10.69 7.98 -20.95
C ILE A 122 10.20 6.58 -21.32
N ASN A 123 9.35 6.44 -22.35
CA ASN A 123 8.91 5.12 -22.81
C ASN A 123 10.07 4.26 -23.31
N GLY A 124 11.06 4.87 -23.97
CA GLY A 124 12.30 4.19 -24.37
C GLY A 124 13.09 3.64 -23.17
N HIS A 125 13.05 4.31 -22.01
CA HIS A 125 13.88 3.99 -20.85
C HIS A 125 13.10 3.74 -19.55
N LEU A 126 11.81 3.37 -19.66
CA LEU A 126 10.86 3.43 -18.54
C LEU A 126 11.35 2.67 -17.32
N SER A 127 11.73 1.41 -17.51
CA SER A 127 12.22 0.58 -16.40
C SER A 127 13.42 1.20 -15.71
N HIS A 128 14.37 1.75 -16.46
CA HIS A 128 15.58 2.36 -15.90
C HIS A 128 15.22 3.63 -15.13
N VAL A 129 14.51 4.55 -15.76
CA VAL A 129 14.12 5.84 -15.16
C VAL A 129 13.35 5.62 -13.86
N MET A 130 12.33 4.76 -13.86
CA MET A 130 11.53 4.49 -12.65
C MET A 130 12.36 3.86 -11.53
N THR A 131 13.22 2.88 -11.84
CA THR A 131 14.09 2.29 -10.81
C THR A 131 15.11 3.29 -10.26
N THR A 132 15.68 4.13 -11.11
CA THR A 132 16.67 5.13 -10.69
C THR A 132 16.00 6.23 -9.86
N CYS A 133 14.81 6.70 -10.26
CA CYS A 133 14.04 7.65 -9.45
C CYS A 133 13.73 7.07 -8.06
N ALA A 134 13.29 5.81 -8.00
CA ALA A 134 13.00 5.14 -6.73
C ALA A 134 14.27 5.00 -5.86
N GLN A 135 15.41 4.64 -6.45
CA GLN A 135 16.69 4.53 -5.73
C GLN A 135 17.19 5.88 -5.22
N MET A 136 16.94 6.97 -5.94
CA MET A 136 17.35 8.32 -5.56
C MET A 136 16.46 8.89 -4.45
N GLN A 137 15.14 8.76 -4.59
CA GLN A 137 14.17 9.37 -3.67
C GLN A 137 13.86 8.50 -2.44
N ALA A 138 13.97 7.18 -2.57
CA ALA A 138 13.56 6.22 -1.55
C ALA A 138 14.40 4.92 -1.58
N PRO A 139 15.72 5.00 -1.30
CA PRO A 139 16.67 3.91 -1.55
C PRO A 139 16.32 2.60 -0.82
N GLU A 140 15.98 2.68 0.46
CA GLU A 140 15.59 1.49 1.23
C GLU A 140 14.27 0.89 0.73
N SER A 141 13.27 1.75 0.47
CA SER A 141 11.95 1.29 -0.01
C SER A 141 12.05 0.68 -1.41
N ALA A 142 12.89 1.21 -2.29
CA ALA A 142 13.11 0.65 -3.63
C ALA A 142 13.69 -0.78 -3.57
N ASN A 143 14.55 -1.06 -2.60
CA ASN A 143 15.13 -2.39 -2.41
C ASN A 143 14.14 -3.39 -1.79
N ILE A 144 13.31 -2.94 -0.85
CA ILE A 144 12.31 -3.80 -0.20
C ILE A 144 11.10 -4.07 -1.11
N PHE A 145 10.59 -3.04 -1.78
CA PHE A 145 9.36 -3.09 -2.57
C PHE A 145 9.67 -3.24 -4.07
N SER A 146 10.42 -4.28 -4.43
CA SER A 146 10.74 -4.57 -5.83
C SER A 146 9.47 -4.67 -6.69
N PHE A 147 9.47 -4.00 -7.85
CA PHE A 147 8.32 -3.98 -8.76
C PHE A 147 7.87 -5.38 -9.20
N THR A 148 8.77 -6.37 -9.20
CA THR A 148 8.44 -7.76 -9.51
C THR A 148 7.44 -8.39 -8.54
N LEU A 149 7.34 -7.87 -7.32
CA LEU A 149 6.35 -8.30 -6.32
C LEU A 149 4.99 -7.61 -6.50
N TYR A 150 4.96 -6.51 -7.26
CA TYR A 150 3.79 -5.67 -7.49
C TYR A 150 3.44 -5.64 -8.97
N GLU A 151 3.27 -6.82 -9.55
CA GLU A 151 2.88 -7.00 -10.96
C GLU A 151 1.66 -6.15 -11.38
N PRO A 152 0.61 -5.95 -10.56
CA PRO A 152 -0.52 -5.09 -10.91
C PRO A 152 -0.16 -3.60 -11.09
N LEU A 153 0.98 -3.16 -10.55
CA LEU A 153 1.49 -1.79 -10.68
C LEU A 153 2.53 -1.67 -11.81
N CYS A 154 2.73 -2.73 -12.59
CA CYS A 154 3.66 -2.75 -13.71
C CYS A 154 2.93 -2.66 -15.05
N VAL A 155 3.63 -2.17 -16.06
CA VAL A 155 3.17 -2.10 -17.44
C VAL A 155 4.00 -2.99 -18.34
N ILE A 156 3.47 -3.35 -19.50
CA ILE A 156 4.28 -3.94 -20.55
C ILE A 156 5.32 -2.90 -20.97
N ASP A 157 6.60 -3.29 -21.10
CA ASP A 157 7.65 -2.34 -21.49
C ASP A 157 7.29 -1.69 -22.84
N PRO A 158 7.11 -0.35 -22.89
CA PRO A 158 6.77 0.36 -24.11
C PRO A 158 7.83 0.17 -25.22
N ALA A 159 9.08 -0.08 -24.84
CA ALA A 159 10.16 -0.36 -25.79
C ALA A 159 10.10 -1.79 -26.39
N GLY A 160 9.13 -2.62 -25.99
CA GLY A 160 8.92 -3.96 -26.55
C GLY A 160 10.05 -4.95 -26.26
N ARG A 161 10.86 -4.71 -25.23
CA ARG A 161 12.01 -5.56 -24.91
C ARG A 161 11.55 -6.92 -24.36
N ASN A 162 12.20 -7.99 -24.81
CA ASN A 162 11.90 -9.35 -24.37
C ASN A 162 12.32 -9.57 -22.91
N ASP A 163 11.57 -10.42 -22.20
CA ASP A 163 11.92 -10.87 -20.86
C ASP A 163 13.12 -11.82 -20.92
N PRO A 164 14.22 -11.54 -20.20
CA PRO A 164 15.38 -12.42 -20.16
C PRO A 164 15.06 -13.81 -19.61
N ARG A 165 13.99 -13.97 -18.80
CA ARG A 165 13.62 -15.23 -18.16
C ARG A 165 12.69 -16.08 -19.02
N THR A 166 12.02 -15.48 -20.00
CA THR A 166 11.03 -16.19 -20.82
C THR A 166 11.11 -15.69 -22.26
N SER A 167 11.67 -16.54 -23.12
CA SER A 167 11.73 -16.29 -24.56
C SER A 167 10.33 -16.06 -25.14
N GLY A 168 10.17 -15.00 -25.93
CA GLY A 168 8.92 -14.66 -26.63
C GLY A 168 7.89 -13.87 -25.83
N LYS A 169 8.14 -13.51 -24.57
CA LYS A 169 7.29 -12.58 -23.80
C LYS A 169 7.96 -11.22 -23.66
N ILE A 170 7.19 -10.15 -23.81
CA ILE A 170 7.65 -8.79 -23.52
C ILE A 170 7.76 -8.63 -22.01
N ARG A 171 8.87 -8.05 -21.55
CA ARG A 171 9.11 -7.82 -20.12
C ARG A 171 8.13 -6.80 -19.56
N LYS A 172 7.79 -6.94 -18.29
CA LYS A 172 7.07 -5.90 -17.54
C LYS A 172 8.07 -4.89 -16.98
N ALA A 173 7.72 -3.61 -17.07
CA ALA A 173 8.45 -2.50 -16.49
C ALA A 173 7.65 -1.88 -15.34
N PRO A 174 8.32 -1.36 -14.29
CA PRO A 174 7.67 -0.55 -13.28
C PRO A 174 6.95 0.65 -13.90
N SER A 175 5.75 0.96 -13.40
CA SER A 175 5.01 2.15 -13.82
C SER A 175 5.18 3.30 -12.84
N LEU A 176 4.63 4.46 -13.20
CA LEU A 176 4.54 5.61 -12.30
C LEU A 176 3.75 5.29 -11.02
N ARG A 177 2.75 4.39 -11.08
CA ARG A 177 2.02 3.93 -9.89
C ARG A 177 2.92 3.18 -8.91
N TRP A 178 3.83 2.35 -9.43
CA TRP A 178 4.80 1.66 -8.59
C TRP A 178 5.77 2.66 -7.95
N LEU A 179 6.29 3.63 -8.72
CA LEU A 179 7.17 4.68 -8.17
C LEU A 179 6.47 5.47 -7.06
N GLN A 180 5.22 5.88 -7.30
CA GLN A 180 4.39 6.57 -6.31
C GLN A 180 4.22 5.74 -5.03
N MET A 181 3.86 4.46 -5.16
CA MET A 181 3.71 3.55 -4.02
C MET A 181 5.01 3.48 -3.20
N VAL A 182 6.17 3.35 -3.84
CA VAL A 182 7.47 3.27 -3.15
C VAL A 182 7.76 4.55 -2.37
N ILE A 183 7.59 5.71 -3.00
CA ILE A 183 7.81 7.03 -2.36
C ILE A 183 6.81 7.26 -1.22
N HIS A 184 5.54 6.91 -1.42
CA HIS A 184 4.52 7.03 -0.39
C HIS A 184 4.85 6.18 0.84
N ARG A 185 5.30 4.95 0.64
CA ARG A 185 5.67 4.05 1.75
C ARG A 185 6.89 4.57 2.51
N GLU A 186 7.88 5.09 1.79
CA GLU A 186 9.03 5.77 2.38
C GLU A 186 8.58 6.94 3.27
N LYS A 187 7.74 7.83 2.74
CA LYS A 187 7.17 8.96 3.47
C LYS A 187 6.32 8.53 4.67
N THR A 188 5.47 7.53 4.48
CA THR A 188 4.56 7.05 5.53
C THR A 188 5.31 6.45 6.71
N VAL A 189 6.34 5.63 6.47
CA VAL A 189 7.16 5.08 7.57
C VAL A 189 7.86 6.21 8.32
N ARG A 190 8.41 7.19 7.61
CA ARG A 190 9.03 8.37 8.22
C ARG A 190 8.02 9.16 9.07
N ASP A 191 6.83 9.44 8.54
CA ASP A 191 5.78 10.18 9.23
C ASP A 191 5.28 9.44 10.50
N ILE A 192 5.16 8.10 10.46
CA ILE A 192 4.83 7.29 11.64
C ILE A 192 5.89 7.49 12.74
N LEU A 193 7.16 7.37 12.38
CA LEU A 193 8.26 7.54 13.33
C LEU A 193 8.32 8.95 13.88
N ALA A 194 8.08 9.96 13.04
CA ALA A 194 8.05 11.35 13.44
C ALA A 194 6.85 11.69 14.35
N CYS A 195 5.69 11.05 14.14
CA CYS A 195 4.53 11.17 15.03
C CYS A 195 4.83 10.59 16.42
N LEU A 196 5.46 9.41 16.47
CA LEU A 196 5.87 8.77 17.71
C LEU A 196 6.96 9.57 18.43
N ALA A 197 7.96 10.07 17.71
CA ALA A 197 9.03 10.89 18.27
C ALA A 197 8.51 12.19 18.92
N ARG A 198 7.55 12.87 18.29
CA ARG A 198 6.88 14.06 18.86
C ARG A 198 6.17 13.78 20.19
N GLN A 199 5.75 12.53 20.40
CA GLN A 199 5.09 12.07 21.62
C GLN A 199 6.08 11.45 22.62
N GLY A 200 7.40 11.62 22.39
CA GLY A 200 8.45 11.10 23.25
C GLY A 200 8.79 9.63 23.01
N HIS A 201 8.18 8.97 22.02
CA HIS A 201 8.45 7.57 21.68
C HIS A 201 9.50 7.45 20.58
N ARG A 202 10.77 7.48 20.98
CA ARG A 202 11.89 7.30 20.04
C ARG A 202 12.14 5.87 19.65
N MET A 203 12.81 5.74 18.50
CA MET A 203 13.16 4.48 17.88
C MET A 203 14.64 4.46 17.46
N PRO A 204 15.27 3.28 17.38
CA PRO A 204 16.63 3.13 16.87
C PRO A 204 16.71 3.43 15.36
N LYS A 205 17.90 3.77 14.88
CA LYS A 205 18.14 4.15 13.46
C LYS A 205 17.72 3.06 12.45
N GLY A 206 17.86 1.78 12.82
CA GLY A 206 17.45 0.65 11.98
C GLY A 206 15.93 0.43 11.86
N MET A 207 15.12 1.15 12.66
CA MET A 207 13.67 0.97 12.71
C MET A 207 13.00 1.23 11.36
N THR A 208 13.45 2.24 10.62
CA THR A 208 12.89 2.62 9.33
C THR A 208 12.89 1.43 8.36
N LEU A 209 14.02 0.73 8.26
CA LEU A 209 14.15 -0.47 7.42
C LEU A 209 13.28 -1.62 7.93
N SER A 210 13.29 -1.88 9.23
CA SER A 210 12.50 -2.97 9.83
C SER A 210 10.99 -2.77 9.64
N LEU A 211 10.50 -1.52 9.73
CA LEU A 211 9.10 -1.18 9.43
C LEU A 211 8.74 -1.35 7.96
N LYS A 212 9.64 -1.01 7.02
CA LYS A 212 9.43 -1.26 5.59
C LYS A 212 9.34 -2.76 5.30
N LYS A 213 10.21 -3.58 5.90
CA LYS A 213 10.14 -5.05 5.82
C LYS A 213 8.83 -5.58 6.41
N MET A 214 8.41 -5.04 7.55
CA MET A 214 7.12 -5.39 8.16
C MET A 214 5.94 -5.02 7.26
N TRP A 215 5.97 -3.86 6.60
CA TRP A 215 4.95 -3.47 5.63
C TRP A 215 4.86 -4.49 4.48
N LEU A 216 6.01 -4.95 3.94
CA LEU A 216 6.01 -5.99 2.91
C LEU A 216 5.32 -7.27 3.39
N VAL A 217 5.50 -7.67 4.65
CA VAL A 217 4.78 -8.81 5.25
C VAL A 217 3.27 -8.54 5.28
N MET A 218 2.84 -7.32 5.60
CA MET A 218 1.42 -6.92 5.62
C MET A 218 0.77 -6.95 4.22
N ASP A 219 1.55 -6.82 3.15
CA ASP A 219 1.05 -6.98 1.77
C ASP A 219 0.79 -8.43 1.38
N ILE A 220 1.36 -9.40 2.10
CA ILE A 220 1.17 -10.81 1.79
C ILE A 220 -0.20 -11.24 2.30
N SER A 221 -0.99 -11.85 1.41
CA SER A 221 -2.39 -12.23 1.65
C SER A 221 -2.58 -13.55 2.40
N THR A 222 -1.53 -14.33 2.60
CA THR A 222 -1.59 -15.68 3.21
C THR A 222 -0.64 -15.80 4.39
N THR A 223 -1.12 -16.38 5.48
CA THR A 223 -0.36 -16.59 6.72
C THR A 223 0.87 -17.46 6.48
N ILE A 224 0.75 -18.53 5.68
CA ILE A 224 1.87 -19.44 5.38
C ILE A 224 3.06 -18.68 4.78
N ARG A 225 2.81 -17.80 3.80
CA ARG A 225 3.87 -17.00 3.17
C ARG A 225 4.42 -15.91 4.09
N ARG A 226 3.58 -15.31 4.96
CA ARG A 226 4.04 -14.37 5.99
C ARG A 226 5.03 -15.05 6.93
N VAL A 227 4.68 -16.23 7.45
CA VAL A 227 5.54 -17.05 8.31
C VAL A 227 6.83 -17.45 7.61
N GLN A 228 6.75 -17.89 6.35
CA GLN A 228 7.92 -18.26 5.56
C GLN A 228 8.90 -17.09 5.40
N LEU A 229 8.39 -15.88 5.13
CA LEU A 229 9.23 -14.69 4.99
C LEU A 229 9.87 -14.31 6.33
N MET A 230 9.11 -14.32 7.43
CA MET A 230 9.61 -14.03 8.78
C MET A 230 10.70 -15.02 9.24
N ARG A 231 10.61 -16.28 8.80
CA ARG A 231 11.62 -17.31 9.08
C ARG A 231 12.93 -17.13 8.32
N SER A 232 12.92 -16.36 7.22
CA SER A 232 14.12 -16.10 6.43
C SER A 232 15.07 -15.17 7.20
N GLN A 233 16.15 -15.72 7.74
CA GLN A 233 17.17 -14.93 8.45
C GLN A 233 17.95 -13.97 7.55
N ALA A 234 18.02 -14.29 6.25
CA ALA A 234 18.64 -13.42 5.25
C ALA A 234 17.82 -12.13 5.03
N PHE A 235 16.50 -12.19 5.25
CA PHE A 235 15.62 -11.04 5.08
C PHE A 235 15.28 -10.37 6.43
N PHE A 236 14.87 -11.15 7.44
CA PHE A 236 14.60 -10.69 8.80
C PHE A 236 15.72 -11.09 9.75
N THR A 237 16.54 -10.12 10.15
CA THR A 237 17.58 -10.33 11.15
C THR A 237 16.97 -10.35 12.56
N ASN A 238 17.77 -10.71 13.57
CA ASN A 238 17.33 -10.64 14.97
C ASN A 238 17.10 -9.18 15.40
N GLU A 239 17.87 -8.24 14.85
CA GLU A 239 17.70 -6.81 15.07
C GLU A 239 16.37 -6.32 14.48
N ASP A 240 15.98 -6.80 13.29
CA ASP A 240 14.67 -6.44 12.71
C ASP A 240 13.51 -6.88 13.60
N LEU A 241 13.57 -8.10 14.13
CA LEU A 241 12.53 -8.60 15.04
C LEU A 241 12.50 -7.82 16.36
N TYR A 242 13.67 -7.45 16.88
CA TYR A 242 13.77 -6.63 18.09
C TYR A 242 13.19 -5.22 17.85
N ASN A 243 13.53 -4.60 16.72
CA ASN A 243 13.00 -3.29 16.32
C ASN A 243 11.48 -3.34 16.17
N ILE A 244 10.93 -4.35 15.48
CA ILE A 244 9.47 -4.46 15.35
C ILE A 244 8.80 -4.68 16.71
N GLN A 245 9.38 -5.51 17.59
CA GLN A 245 8.86 -5.70 18.94
C GLN A 245 8.90 -4.39 19.76
N LEU A 246 10.00 -3.64 19.68
CA LEU A 246 10.14 -2.33 20.31
C LEU A 246 9.07 -1.36 19.79
N PHE A 247 8.83 -1.36 18.46
CA PHE A 247 7.80 -0.55 17.85
C PHE A 247 6.41 -0.88 18.39
N ILE A 248 6.08 -2.16 18.50
CA ILE A 248 4.81 -2.64 19.09
C ILE A 248 4.65 -2.15 20.53
N VAL A 249 5.70 -2.28 21.36
CA VAL A 249 5.69 -1.82 22.76
C VAL A 249 5.47 -0.31 22.84
N LYS A 250 6.18 0.48 22.04
CA LYS A 250 6.01 1.94 22.02
C LYS A 250 4.65 2.36 21.48
N LEU A 251 4.12 1.64 20.50
CA LEU A 251 2.79 1.88 19.97
C LEU A 251 1.71 1.61 21.02
N ASP A 252 1.90 0.56 21.85
CA ASP A 252 1.04 0.33 23.01
C ASP A 252 1.14 1.44 24.04
N MET A 253 2.35 1.91 24.35
CA MET A 253 2.52 3.04 25.27
C MET A 253 1.79 4.28 24.75
N ARG A 254 1.82 4.52 23.42
CA ARG A 254 1.09 5.65 22.83
C ARG A 254 -0.42 5.47 22.94
N PHE A 255 -0.94 4.31 22.58
CA PHE A 255 -2.38 4.05 22.59
C PHE A 255 -2.94 3.88 24.01
N ASN A 256 -2.11 3.59 25.00
CA ASN A 256 -2.49 3.47 26.40
C ASN A 256 -1.90 4.60 27.25
N ASP A 257 -1.70 5.78 26.65
CA ASP A 257 -1.33 6.98 27.39
C ASP A 257 -2.38 7.21 28.52
N PRO A 258 -1.95 7.40 29.78
CA PRO A 258 -2.87 7.57 30.91
C PRO A 258 -3.79 8.80 30.78
N ILE A 259 -3.47 9.76 29.91
CA ILE A 259 -4.23 11.00 29.71
C ILE A 259 -5.20 10.87 28.54
N GLU A 260 -4.74 10.34 27.40
CA GLU A 260 -5.51 10.34 26.13
C GLU A 260 -5.98 8.94 25.67
N GLY A 261 -5.39 7.87 26.22
CA GLY A 261 -5.50 6.53 25.65
C GLY A 261 -6.74 5.75 26.09
N PRO A 262 -7.38 4.95 25.20
CA PRO A 262 -8.51 4.10 25.56
C PRO A 262 -8.19 2.95 26.53
N GLY A 263 -6.92 2.72 26.88
CA GLY A 263 -6.52 1.64 27.79
C GLY A 263 -6.78 0.23 27.23
N SER A 264 -6.80 0.07 25.90
CA SER A 264 -7.12 -1.18 25.21
C SER A 264 -6.07 -1.57 24.17
N GLU A 265 -5.75 -2.86 24.10
CA GLU A 265 -4.94 -3.44 23.02
C GLU A 265 -5.66 -3.51 21.66
N LEU A 266 -6.98 -3.24 21.64
CA LEU A 266 -7.80 -3.36 20.44
C LEU A 266 -7.30 -2.44 19.32
N LEU A 267 -6.88 -1.22 19.65
CA LEU A 267 -6.44 -0.26 18.65
C LEU A 267 -5.13 -0.70 17.97
N ARG A 268 -4.18 -1.23 18.74
CA ARG A 268 -2.96 -1.85 18.20
C ARG A 268 -3.31 -3.00 17.25
N LYS A 269 -4.10 -3.97 17.72
CA LYS A 269 -4.50 -5.14 16.93
C LYS A 269 -5.24 -4.75 15.66
N LEU A 270 -6.14 -3.78 15.76
CA LEU A 270 -6.91 -3.27 14.63
C LEU A 270 -6.01 -2.62 13.59
N MET A 271 -5.11 -1.73 13.99
CA MET A 271 -4.22 -1.00 13.08
C MET A 271 -3.17 -1.92 12.43
N LEU A 272 -2.57 -2.83 13.19
CA LEU A 272 -1.63 -3.83 12.65
C LEU A 272 -2.34 -4.95 11.87
N GLY A 273 -3.66 -5.08 12.01
CA GLY A 273 -4.50 -5.97 11.23
C GLY A 273 -4.93 -5.41 9.87
N GLN A 274 -4.77 -4.09 9.65
CA GLN A 274 -5.09 -3.48 8.37
C GLN A 274 -4.09 -3.88 7.28
N ARG A 275 -4.44 -3.59 6.03
CA ARG A 275 -3.53 -3.75 4.90
C ARG A 275 -2.52 -2.60 4.86
N GLY A 276 -1.26 -2.90 5.19
CA GLY A 276 -0.18 -1.92 5.23
C GLY A 276 -0.27 -0.94 6.41
N LEU A 277 0.66 0.03 6.45
CA LEU A 277 0.77 0.98 7.57
C LEU A 277 0.11 2.33 7.31
N THR A 278 -0.50 2.54 6.14
CA THR A 278 -1.18 3.80 5.83
C THR A 278 -2.33 4.11 6.80
N PRO A 279 -3.21 3.16 7.17
CA PRO A 279 -4.26 3.43 8.15
C PRO A 279 -3.71 3.85 9.52
N LEU A 280 -2.64 3.20 9.97
CA LEU A 280 -1.95 3.56 11.21
C LEU A 280 -1.39 4.98 11.14
N CYS A 281 -0.74 5.35 10.04
CA CYS A 281 -0.21 6.70 9.85
C CYS A 281 -1.33 7.76 9.89
N ARG A 282 -2.45 7.51 9.19
CA ARG A 282 -3.60 8.43 9.19
C ARG A 282 -4.22 8.60 10.58
N LEU A 283 -4.30 7.53 11.37
CA LEU A 283 -4.69 7.58 12.78
C LEU A 283 -3.72 8.46 13.59
N LEU A 284 -2.41 8.23 13.47
CA LEU A 284 -1.40 8.98 14.23
C LEU A 284 -1.33 10.46 13.85
N LYS A 285 -1.49 10.78 12.56
CA LYS A 285 -1.59 12.16 12.03
C LYS A 285 -2.93 12.82 12.31
N ARG A 286 -3.91 12.09 12.87
CA ARG A 286 -5.30 12.53 13.09
C ARG A 286 -6.00 12.99 11.79
N THR A 287 -5.63 12.40 10.64
CA THR A 287 -6.28 12.67 9.34
C THR A 287 -7.40 11.68 9.02
N ALA A 288 -7.41 10.52 9.68
CA ALA A 288 -8.53 9.58 9.67
C ALA A 288 -8.70 8.96 11.06
N PHE A 289 -9.83 8.28 11.29
CA PHE A 289 -10.19 7.67 12.58
C PHE A 289 -10.29 8.69 13.72
N THR A 290 -10.80 9.89 13.42
CA THR A 290 -10.97 10.97 14.39
C THR A 290 -12.17 10.76 15.31
N SER A 291 -13.17 10.00 14.85
CA SER A 291 -14.36 9.66 15.64
C SER A 291 -14.27 8.23 16.18
N SER A 292 -14.82 8.01 17.37
CA SER A 292 -14.99 6.65 17.92
C SER A 292 -15.82 5.77 17.00
N VAL A 293 -16.77 6.34 16.26
CA VAL A 293 -17.60 5.60 15.29
C VAL A 293 -16.74 5.00 14.19
N ASP A 294 -15.78 5.75 13.65
CA ASP A 294 -14.88 5.28 12.59
C ASP A 294 -14.04 4.08 13.06
N ILE A 295 -13.53 4.16 14.30
CA ILE A 295 -12.75 3.10 14.92
C ILE A 295 -13.62 1.86 15.15
N ILE A 296 -14.84 2.04 15.65
CA ILE A 296 -15.78 0.94 15.88
C ILE A 296 -16.16 0.30 14.54
N GLN A 297 -16.44 1.09 13.50
CA GLN A 297 -16.72 0.58 12.17
C GLN A 297 -15.56 -0.24 11.60
N ALA A 298 -14.32 0.24 11.76
CA ALA A 298 -13.15 -0.52 11.37
C ALA A 298 -12.98 -1.82 12.19
N ALA A 299 -13.23 -1.78 13.50
CA ALA A 299 -13.23 -2.95 14.37
C ALA A 299 -14.29 -3.98 13.94
N VAL A 300 -15.48 -3.52 13.55
CA VAL A 300 -16.57 -4.36 13.06
C VAL A 300 -16.19 -5.06 11.76
N ARG A 301 -15.60 -4.35 10.80
CA ARG A 301 -15.07 -4.97 9.56
C ARG A 301 -13.95 -5.98 9.85
N TYR A 302 -13.12 -5.70 10.84
CA TYR A 302 -11.95 -6.52 11.12
C TYR A 302 -12.29 -7.87 11.74
N ALA A 303 -12.99 -7.92 12.88
CA ALA A 303 -13.16 -9.16 13.66
C ALA A 303 -14.47 -9.26 14.46
N CYS A 304 -15.56 -8.64 14.02
CA CYS A 304 -16.86 -8.80 14.69
C CYS A 304 -17.48 -10.17 14.40
N GLU A 305 -17.78 -10.90 15.46
CA GLU A 305 -18.55 -12.14 15.39
C GLU A 305 -20.06 -11.83 15.35
N VAL A 306 -20.69 -12.17 14.22
CA VAL A 306 -22.14 -11.98 14.04
C VAL A 306 -22.87 -13.27 14.38
N ARG A 307 -23.92 -13.16 15.19
CA ARG A 307 -24.80 -14.28 15.51
C ARG A 307 -25.41 -14.84 14.22
N PRO A 308 -25.68 -16.15 14.10
CA PRO A 308 -26.22 -16.73 12.88
C PRO A 308 -27.51 -16.06 12.36
N GLN A 309 -28.32 -15.52 13.27
CA GLN A 309 -29.58 -14.85 12.98
C GLN A 309 -29.40 -13.46 12.35
N ASP A 310 -28.29 -12.79 12.65
CA ASP A 310 -28.04 -11.38 12.28
C ASP A 310 -27.09 -11.27 11.07
N ARG A 311 -26.69 -12.39 10.47
CA ARG A 311 -25.68 -12.45 9.39
C ARG A 311 -26.02 -11.67 8.13
N ASN A 312 -27.30 -11.35 7.92
CA ASN A 312 -27.77 -10.61 6.75
C ASN A 312 -28.09 -9.14 7.09
N LEU A 313 -27.86 -8.71 8.33
CA LEU A 313 -28.14 -7.35 8.78
C LEU A 313 -26.88 -6.48 8.71
N SER A 314 -27.05 -5.25 8.26
CA SER A 314 -25.98 -4.25 8.31
C SER A 314 -25.75 -3.78 9.74
N ILE A 315 -24.49 -3.65 10.15
CA ILE A 315 -24.10 -3.12 11.46
C ILE A 315 -23.40 -1.77 11.25
N LEU A 316 -23.91 -0.70 11.86
CA LEU A 316 -23.34 0.66 11.75
C LEU A 316 -23.14 1.14 10.29
N GLY A 317 -24.06 0.76 9.39
CA GLY A 317 -23.99 1.08 7.95
C GLY A 317 -23.01 0.21 7.16
N ILE A 318 -22.39 -0.80 7.78
CA ILE A 318 -21.48 -1.74 7.11
C ILE A 318 -22.30 -2.86 6.46
N PRO A 319 -22.11 -3.15 5.17
CA PRO A 319 -22.77 -4.27 4.50
C PRO A 319 -22.40 -5.60 5.16
N PRO A 320 -23.34 -6.57 5.25
CA PRO A 320 -23.08 -7.86 5.90
C PRO A 320 -21.89 -8.63 5.31
N ALA A 321 -21.59 -8.42 4.02
CA ALA A 321 -20.47 -9.03 3.33
C ALA A 321 -19.09 -8.58 3.82
N GLU A 322 -19.00 -7.43 4.51
CA GLU A 322 -17.75 -6.85 5.01
C GLU A 322 -17.51 -7.08 6.51
N ILE A 323 -18.48 -7.65 7.22
CA ILE A 323 -18.44 -7.75 8.68
C ILE A 323 -17.56 -8.93 9.10
N GLY A 324 -16.56 -8.65 9.96
CA GLY A 324 -15.74 -9.68 10.60
C GLY A 324 -14.83 -10.47 9.66
N ILE A 325 -14.61 -10.00 8.44
CA ILE A 325 -13.80 -10.71 7.44
C ILE A 325 -12.38 -10.15 7.29
N GLY A 326 -12.11 -8.94 7.77
CA GLY A 326 -10.83 -8.26 7.56
C GLY A 326 -9.62 -9.00 8.15
N HIS A 327 -9.83 -9.81 9.19
CA HIS A 327 -8.80 -10.63 9.81
C HIS A 327 -8.50 -11.94 9.06
N LEU A 328 -9.21 -12.26 7.97
CA LEU A 328 -9.06 -13.51 7.23
C LEU A 328 -8.09 -13.37 6.06
N GLU A 329 -7.49 -14.49 5.65
CA GLU A 329 -6.59 -14.54 4.48
C GLU A 329 -7.24 -13.94 3.23
N SER A 330 -6.41 -13.38 2.36
CA SER A 330 -6.86 -12.65 1.18
C SER A 330 -7.85 -11.52 1.49
N TRP A 331 -7.72 -10.93 2.69
CA TRP A 331 -8.53 -9.84 3.21
C TRP A 331 -10.03 -10.15 3.13
N GLY A 332 -10.40 -11.34 3.64
CA GLY A 332 -11.79 -11.76 3.73
C GLY A 332 -12.28 -12.77 2.70
N ALA A 333 -11.49 -13.08 1.67
CA ALA A 333 -11.83 -14.14 0.73
C ALA A 333 -11.49 -15.56 1.24
N GLY A 334 -10.55 -15.65 2.18
CA GLY A 334 -10.14 -16.89 2.85
C GLY A 334 -10.96 -17.20 4.10
N ARG A 335 -10.63 -18.32 4.76
CA ARG A 335 -11.27 -18.77 6.02
C ARG A 335 -10.30 -18.84 7.19
N ILE A 336 -9.01 -18.71 6.93
CA ILE A 336 -7.94 -18.82 7.92
C ILE A 336 -7.62 -17.42 8.43
N HIS A 337 -7.31 -17.29 9.71
CA HIS A 337 -6.82 -16.02 10.26
C HIS A 337 -5.52 -15.60 9.59
N LEU A 338 -5.49 -14.36 9.08
CA LEU A 338 -4.33 -13.72 8.49
C LEU A 338 -3.47 -13.12 9.61
N MET A 339 -2.41 -13.84 10.00
CA MET A 339 -1.61 -13.45 11.16
C MET A 339 -1.02 -12.06 11.01
N ARG A 340 -1.22 -11.24 12.05
CA ARG A 340 -0.73 -9.87 12.13
C ARG A 340 0.77 -9.82 12.42
N PRO A 341 1.44 -8.69 12.16
CA PRO A 341 2.84 -8.49 12.52
C PRO A 341 3.16 -8.76 13.99
N ASP A 342 2.28 -8.38 14.94
CA ASP A 342 2.49 -8.61 16.37
C ASP A 342 2.50 -10.10 16.73
N GLU A 343 1.64 -10.90 16.10
CA GLU A 343 1.62 -12.36 16.29
C GLU A 343 2.84 -13.03 15.67
N LEU A 344 3.21 -12.62 14.46
CA LEU A 344 4.34 -13.17 13.71
C LEU A 344 5.69 -12.94 14.40
N VAL A 345 5.90 -11.75 14.96
CA VAL A 345 7.13 -11.44 15.69
C VAL A 345 7.23 -12.26 16.96
N VAL A 346 6.13 -12.46 17.69
CA VAL A 346 6.12 -13.32 18.88
C VAL A 346 6.46 -14.76 18.49
N GLU A 347 5.81 -15.34 17.48
CA GLU A 347 6.09 -16.72 17.04
C GLU A 347 7.56 -16.89 16.66
N GLU A 348 8.09 -15.97 15.83
CA GLU A 348 9.45 -16.07 15.33
C GLU A 348 10.51 -15.79 16.41
N SER A 349 10.25 -14.90 17.36
CA SER A 349 11.15 -14.62 18.48
C SER A 349 11.30 -15.82 19.42
N VAL A 350 10.21 -16.56 19.66
CA VAL A 350 10.23 -17.80 20.44
C VAL A 350 11.02 -18.87 19.69
N ARG A 351 10.78 -19.03 18.38
CA ARG A 351 11.52 -19.99 17.53
C ARG A 351 13.02 -19.73 17.55
N ARG A 352 13.43 -18.47 17.50
CA ARG A 352 14.84 -18.04 17.55
C ARG A 352 15.42 -17.91 18.97
N ARG A 353 14.62 -18.13 20.01
CA ARG A 353 15.00 -18.02 21.43
C ARG A 353 15.58 -16.64 21.79
N LEU A 354 14.98 -15.56 21.27
CA LEU A 354 15.44 -14.18 21.50
C LEU A 354 15.03 -13.60 22.87
N ASN A 355 14.18 -14.31 23.62
CA ASN A 355 13.76 -13.95 24.97
C ASN A 355 13.30 -12.49 25.12
N PHE A 356 12.46 -12.00 24.19
CA PHE A 356 11.96 -10.61 24.22
C PHE A 356 11.20 -10.22 25.49
N LYS A 357 10.65 -11.19 26.22
CA LYS A 357 10.06 -10.98 27.55
C LYS A 357 10.99 -10.25 28.52
N ASP A 358 12.29 -10.54 28.47
CA ASP A 358 13.29 -9.96 29.38
C ASP A 358 13.71 -8.55 28.90
N HIS A 359 13.34 -8.18 27.68
CA HIS A 359 13.68 -6.91 27.04
C HIS A 359 12.52 -5.90 27.02
N ILE A 360 11.31 -6.26 27.48
CA ILE A 360 10.15 -5.35 27.44
C ILE A 360 10.41 -4.06 28.23
N LEU A 361 10.95 -4.14 29.45
CA LEU A 361 11.27 -2.96 30.24
C LEU A 361 12.36 -2.08 29.57
N PRO A 362 13.49 -2.65 29.11
CA PRO A 362 14.44 -1.90 28.27
C PRO A 362 13.79 -1.24 27.04
N MET A 363 12.88 -1.93 26.35
CA MET A 363 12.16 -1.38 25.20
C MET A 363 11.28 -0.19 25.59
N MET A 364 10.58 -0.27 26.73
CA MET A 364 9.79 0.85 27.24
C MET A 364 10.65 2.07 27.58
N LEU A 365 11.83 1.87 28.18
CA LEU A 365 12.74 2.95 28.58
C LEU A 365 13.59 3.50 27.43
N TRP A 366 13.70 2.77 26.32
CA TRP A 366 14.52 3.16 25.18
C TRP A 366 14.19 4.57 24.69
N GLY A 367 15.22 5.41 24.53
CA GLY A 367 15.09 6.74 23.94
C GLY A 367 14.50 7.81 24.87
N TYR A 368 14.14 7.47 26.11
CA TYR A 368 13.85 8.45 27.16
C TYR A 368 15.12 8.85 27.91
N VAL A 369 15.94 7.87 28.28
CA VAL A 369 17.15 8.05 29.08
C VAL A 369 18.36 7.55 28.29
N ASP A 370 19.42 8.35 28.27
CA ASP A 370 20.71 7.93 27.75
C ASP A 370 21.33 6.89 28.70
N PRO A 371 21.63 5.66 28.22
CA PRO A 371 22.17 4.60 29.07
C PRO A 371 23.56 4.93 29.65
N ILE A 372 24.31 5.86 29.05
CA ILE A 372 25.66 6.24 29.51
C ILE A 372 25.57 7.39 30.53
N THR A 373 24.82 8.45 30.19
CA THR A 373 24.77 9.66 31.02
C THR A 373 23.67 9.64 32.07
N GLY A 374 22.67 8.76 31.93
CA GLY A 374 21.49 8.69 32.80
C GLY A 374 20.56 9.91 32.68
N GLN A 375 20.83 10.80 31.72
CA GLN A 375 20.04 12.00 31.49
C GLN A 375 18.95 11.76 30.45
N ASN A 376 17.92 12.60 30.47
CA ASN A 376 16.86 12.56 29.47
C ASN A 376 17.39 13.01 28.10
N ILE A 377 17.08 12.26 27.05
CA ILE A 377 17.53 12.58 25.69
C ILE A 377 16.58 13.62 25.08
N GLN A 378 17.10 14.77 24.61
CA GLN A 378 16.30 15.82 23.94
C GLN A 378 16.01 15.51 22.48
N VAL A 379 14.74 15.63 22.07
CA VAL A 379 14.27 15.24 20.73
C VAL A 379 14.94 16.12 19.68
N THR A 380 15.53 15.52 18.65
CA THR A 380 16.17 16.26 17.57
C THR A 380 15.13 16.67 16.51
N ASP A 381 15.38 17.77 15.81
CA ASP A 381 14.50 18.22 14.73
C ASP A 381 14.42 17.19 13.58
N GLU A 382 15.50 16.45 13.35
CA GLU A 382 15.55 15.34 12.39
C GLU A 382 14.59 14.20 12.78
N ASP A 383 14.53 13.83 14.06
CA ASP A 383 13.63 12.79 14.56
C ASP A 383 12.15 13.21 14.41
N MET A 384 11.88 14.51 14.47
CA MET A 384 10.54 15.08 14.32
C MET A 384 10.21 15.42 12.86
N TYR A 385 11.11 15.32 11.90
CA TYR A 385 10.82 15.80 10.56
C TYR A 385 9.65 15.03 9.92
N MET A 386 8.59 15.74 9.55
CA MET A 386 7.53 15.25 8.67
C MET A 386 7.65 16.01 7.37
N SER A 387 7.60 15.31 6.24
CA SER A 387 7.51 16.01 4.96
C SER A 387 6.13 16.63 4.84
N ASP A 388 6.10 17.95 4.66
CA ASP A 388 4.86 18.69 4.39
C ASP A 388 4.06 17.97 3.30
N GLU A 389 2.75 17.84 3.51
CA GLU A 389 1.85 17.40 2.45
C GLU A 389 1.78 18.55 1.44
N GLU A 390 2.39 18.36 0.27
CA GLU A 390 2.04 19.14 -0.91
C GLU A 390 0.57 18.83 -1.22
N ASN A 391 -0.32 19.69 -0.73
CA ASN A 391 -1.71 19.82 -1.20
C ASN A 391 -1.74 19.76 -2.74
#